data_AF-A0A2K4X678-F1
#
_entry.id   AF-A0A2K4X678-F1
#
_cell.length_a   1.000
_cell.length_b   1.000
_cell.length_c   1.000
_cell.angle_alpha   90.00
_cell.angle_beta   90.00
_cell.angle_gamma   90.00
#
_symmetry.space_group_name_H-M   'P 1'
#
loop_
_entity.id
_entity.type
_entity.pdbx_description
1 polymer ?
#
loop_
_entity_poly.entity_id
_entity_poly.type
_entity_poly.pdbx_seq_one_letter_code
_entity_poly.pdbx_strand_id
1 'polypeptide(L)'
;MTVKTAQARINLANIIESLLGYPITKVGSNGVLSSSDDNYGPKGDVKPLYHINSDNSILARAQKRKDLLLIKQQQNIETILAKAMGFCPDVASNKQPDADWIEHFIALCEDTSNESMQTLWAKILTGETLNPGTFSIKSLQTLKHMTQREADALQKCVSLCAYNEKDDSHFILLGFYKNHRCSIYCVKGIKCR
;
A
#
# COMPACT_ATOMS: atom_id res chain seq x y z
N MET A 1 2.43 -32.45 -7.64
CA MET A 1 1.52 -31.30 -7.37
C MET A 1 1.13 -31.11 -5.90
N THR A 2 1.43 -32.08 -5.02
CA THR A 2 1.06 -32.10 -3.59
C THR A 2 1.88 -31.14 -2.71
N VAL A 3 3.16 -30.93 -3.02
CA VAL A 3 4.05 -30.03 -2.25
C VAL A 3 3.64 -28.56 -2.38
N LYS A 4 3.32 -28.08 -3.59
CA LYS A 4 2.86 -26.70 -3.83
C LYS A 4 1.50 -26.42 -3.16
N THR A 5 0.60 -27.40 -3.15
CA THR A 5 -0.70 -27.27 -2.48
C THR A 5 -0.58 -27.30 -0.95
N ALA A 6 0.37 -28.06 -0.39
CA ALA A 6 0.69 -28.00 1.03
C ALA A 6 1.29 -26.63 1.43
N GLN A 7 2.23 -26.09 0.64
CA GLN A 7 2.83 -24.78 0.90
C GLN A 7 1.80 -23.65 0.90
N ALA A 8 0.86 -23.67 -0.05
CA ALA A 8 -0.19 -22.65 -0.12
C ALA A 8 -1.07 -22.63 1.14
N ARG A 9 -1.40 -23.80 1.70
CA ARG A 9 -2.16 -23.91 2.94
C ARG A 9 -1.40 -23.39 4.15
N ILE A 10 -0.11 -23.69 4.25
CA ILE A 10 0.76 -23.18 5.32
C ILE A 10 0.86 -21.66 5.26
N ASN A 11 1.14 -21.11 4.07
CA ASN A 11 1.22 -19.66 3.88
C ASN A 11 -0.08 -18.97 4.30
N LEU A 12 -1.23 -19.53 3.91
CA LEU A 12 -2.54 -19.00 4.28
C LEU A 12 -2.79 -19.09 5.79
N ALA A 13 -2.40 -20.18 6.45
CA ALA A 13 -2.50 -20.29 7.91
C ALA A 13 -1.64 -19.22 8.62
N ASN A 14 -0.40 -19.02 8.17
CA ASN A 14 0.49 -17.99 8.72
C ASN A 14 -0.06 -16.58 8.53
N ILE A 15 -0.68 -16.29 7.36
CA ILE A 15 -1.34 -15.00 7.12
C ILE A 15 -2.49 -14.81 8.11
N ILE A 16 -3.35 -15.82 8.29
CA ILE A 16 -4.48 -15.75 9.22
C ILE A 16 -3.98 -15.50 10.66
N GLU A 17 -2.96 -16.24 11.08
CA GLU A 17 -2.37 -16.07 12.40
C GLU A 17 -1.74 -14.70 12.58
N SER A 18 -1.00 -14.18 11.59
CA SER A 18 -0.43 -12.82 11.65
C SER A 18 -1.50 -11.72 11.75
N LEU A 19 -2.67 -11.94 11.12
CA LEU A 19 -3.76 -10.96 11.07
C LEU A 19 -4.68 -11.00 12.28
N LEU A 20 -4.79 -12.15 12.96
CA LEU A 20 -5.71 -12.37 14.07
C LEU A 20 -5.00 -12.57 15.40
N GLY A 21 -3.72 -12.95 15.39
CA GLY A 21 -2.96 -13.35 16.56
C GLY A 21 -3.30 -14.74 17.09
N TYR A 22 -4.10 -15.53 16.34
CA TYR A 22 -4.57 -16.85 16.75
C TYR A 22 -4.47 -17.86 15.60
N PRO A 23 -4.07 -19.11 15.87
CA PRO A 23 -3.96 -20.14 14.85
C PRO A 23 -5.32 -20.64 14.39
N ILE A 24 -5.39 -21.01 13.11
CA ILE A 24 -6.56 -21.68 12.53
C ILE A 24 -6.41 -23.20 12.68
N THR A 25 -7.47 -23.87 13.15
CA THR A 25 -7.46 -25.32 13.32
C THR A 25 -8.56 -25.97 12.48
N LYS A 26 -8.24 -27.14 11.92
CA LYS A 26 -9.23 -27.99 11.27
C LYS A 26 -9.97 -28.74 12.38
N VAL A 27 -11.31 -28.76 12.32
CA VAL A 27 -12.11 -29.57 13.24
C VAL A 27 -11.69 -31.04 13.06
N GLY A 28 -11.20 -31.67 14.13
CA GLY A 28 -10.67 -33.03 14.09
C GLY A 28 -11.76 -34.05 13.78
N SER A 29 -11.43 -35.05 12.97
CA SER A 29 -12.28 -36.20 12.61
C SER A 29 -12.50 -37.19 13.75
N ASN A 30 -12.62 -36.74 15.00
CA ASN A 30 -12.88 -37.59 16.18
C ASN A 30 -14.21 -37.22 16.87
N GLY A 31 -15.24 -37.00 16.06
CA GLY A 31 -16.64 -37.04 16.47
C GLY A 31 -17.35 -38.03 15.57
N VAL A 32 -17.59 -39.24 16.10
CA VAL A 32 -18.41 -40.34 15.60
C VAL A 32 -19.37 -39.94 14.45
N LEU A 33 -19.12 -40.49 13.25
CA LEU A 33 -20.22 -40.77 12.32
C LEU A 33 -20.99 -41.96 12.89
N SER A 34 -22.06 -41.68 13.61
CA SER A 34 -23.18 -42.61 13.69
C SER A 34 -24.13 -42.22 12.55
N SER A 35 -24.00 -42.94 11.45
CA SER A 35 -25.08 -43.03 10.46
C SER A 35 -26.31 -43.62 11.14
N SER A 36 -27.38 -42.84 11.27
CA SER A 36 -28.81 -43.20 11.21
C SER A 36 -29.61 -42.08 11.89
N ASP A 37 -30.19 -41.19 11.09
CA ASP A 37 -31.62 -40.83 11.16
C ASP A 37 -31.90 -39.50 10.46
N ASP A 38 -32.94 -39.54 9.64
CA ASP A 38 -33.51 -38.49 8.85
C ASP A 38 -33.73 -37.19 9.62
N ASN A 39 -33.22 -36.07 9.10
CA ASN A 39 -33.88 -34.78 9.30
C ASN A 39 -33.53 -33.78 8.19
N TYR A 40 -34.38 -33.72 7.17
CA TYR A 40 -34.45 -32.60 6.23
C TYR A 40 -35.03 -31.37 6.97
N GLY A 41 -34.16 -30.61 7.64
CA GLY A 41 -34.48 -29.25 8.07
C GLY A 41 -34.40 -28.28 6.86
N PRO A 42 -35.33 -27.34 6.68
CA PRO A 42 -35.23 -26.34 5.63
C PRO A 42 -34.14 -25.34 6.03
N LYS A 43 -32.98 -25.42 5.36
CA LYS A 43 -31.70 -24.71 5.56
C LYS A 43 -30.65 -25.60 6.22
N GLY A 44 -29.88 -26.28 5.38
CA GLY A 44 -28.69 -27.02 5.79
C GLY A 44 -27.60 -26.07 6.28
N ASP A 45 -27.52 -25.88 7.59
CA ASP A 45 -26.35 -25.26 8.25
C ASP A 45 -25.18 -26.24 8.23
N VAL A 46 -24.35 -26.16 7.19
CA VAL A 46 -23.09 -26.89 7.12
C VAL A 46 -22.13 -26.28 8.15
N LYS A 47 -21.78 -27.05 9.20
CA LYS A 47 -20.79 -26.62 10.20
C LYS A 47 -19.45 -26.34 9.49
N PRO A 48 -18.81 -25.18 9.74
CA PRO A 48 -17.58 -24.81 9.05
C PRO A 48 -16.43 -25.78 9.38
N LEU A 49 -15.67 -26.17 8.36
CA LEU A 49 -14.58 -27.15 8.45
C LEU A 49 -13.37 -26.64 9.27
N TYR A 50 -13.24 -25.33 9.41
CA TYR A 50 -12.18 -24.66 10.15
C TYR A 50 -12.78 -23.73 11.19
N HIS A 51 -12.18 -23.71 12.38
CA HIS A 51 -12.49 -22.73 13.40
C HIS A 51 -11.21 -22.06 13.88
N ILE A 52 -11.32 -20.77 14.20
CA ILE A 52 -10.26 -20.03 14.87
C ILE A 52 -10.25 -20.53 16.30
N ASN A 53 -9.18 -21.21 16.71
CA ASN A 53 -9.08 -21.77 18.04
C ASN A 53 -8.73 -20.64 19.00
N SER A 54 -9.73 -20.09 19.67
CA SER A 54 -9.51 -19.08 20.70
C SER A 54 -10.54 -19.27 21.81
N ASP A 55 -10.05 -19.56 23.02
CA ASP A 55 -10.86 -19.51 24.24
C ASP A 55 -11.30 -18.08 24.60
N ASN A 56 -10.79 -17.08 23.86
CA ASN A 56 -11.04 -15.67 24.06
C ASN A 56 -12.36 -15.20 23.43
N SER A 57 -13.02 -14.25 24.10
CA SER A 57 -14.23 -13.60 23.59
C SER A 57 -13.99 -12.87 22.26
N ILE A 58 -15.06 -12.63 21.48
CA ILE A 58 -14.98 -11.88 20.22
C ILE A 58 -14.39 -10.48 20.44
N LEU A 59 -14.73 -9.83 21.55
CA LEU A 59 -14.21 -8.52 21.91
C LEU A 59 -12.69 -8.54 22.09
N ALA A 60 -12.17 -9.50 22.86
CA ALA A 60 -10.73 -9.65 23.08
C ALA A 60 -9.98 -9.89 21.77
N ARG A 61 -10.56 -10.67 20.85
CA ARG A 61 -9.97 -10.88 19.51
C ARG A 61 -9.97 -9.61 18.65
N ALA A 62 -11.06 -8.85 18.68
CA ALA A 62 -11.14 -7.58 17.94
C ALA A 62 -10.11 -6.57 18.45
N GLN A 63 -9.94 -6.47 19.77
CA GLN A 63 -8.90 -5.65 20.40
C GLN A 63 -7.51 -6.12 19.97
N LYS A 64 -7.21 -7.41 20.09
CA LYS A 64 -5.92 -7.96 19.68
C LYS A 64 -5.57 -7.64 18.22
N ARG A 65 -6.53 -7.80 17.31
CA ARG A 65 -6.35 -7.43 15.90
C ARG A 65 -6.05 -5.94 15.72
N LYS A 66 -6.76 -5.07 16.45
CA LYS A 66 -6.52 -3.63 16.42
C LYS A 66 -5.09 -3.31 16.89
N ASP A 67 -4.66 -3.90 17.99
CA ASP A 67 -3.32 -3.66 18.54
C ASP A 67 -2.23 -4.10 17.56
N LEU A 68 -2.37 -5.27 16.94
CA LEU A 68 -1.43 -5.76 15.93
C LEU A 68 -1.35 -4.83 14.70
N LEU A 69 -2.49 -4.28 14.28
CA LEU A 69 -2.54 -3.32 13.17
C LEU A 69 -1.80 -2.03 13.53
N LEU A 70 -2.04 -1.47 14.72
CA LEU A 70 -1.39 -0.25 15.19
C LEU A 70 0.13 -0.43 15.33
N ILE A 71 0.58 -1.57 15.86
CA ILE A 71 2.02 -1.89 15.95
C ILE A 71 2.65 -1.92 14.56
N LYS A 72 2.00 -2.57 13.59
CA LYS A 72 2.49 -2.64 12.22
C LYS A 72 2.56 -1.26 11.56
N GLN A 73 1.53 -0.44 11.74
CA GLN A 73 1.49 0.93 11.21
C GLN A 73 2.61 1.78 11.79
N GLN A 74 2.80 1.71 13.12
CA GLN A 74 3.89 2.40 13.81
C GLN A 74 5.27 2.00 13.26
N GLN A 75 5.51 0.70 13.06
CA GLN A 75 6.76 0.21 12.46
C GLN A 75 6.99 0.76 11.04
N ASN A 76 5.94 0.86 10.22
CA ASN A 76 6.05 1.43 8.88
C ASN A 76 6.42 2.92 8.94
N ILE A 77 5.77 3.67 9.83
CA ILE A 77 6.06 5.10 10.04
C ILE A 77 7.53 5.29 10.44
N GLU A 78 7.99 4.58 11.48
CA GLU A 78 9.37 4.66 11.96
C GLU A 78 10.39 4.32 10.87
N THR A 79 10.10 3.28 10.08
CA THR A 79 10.96 2.87 8.95
C THR A 79 11.06 3.97 7.89
N ILE A 80 9.94 4.60 7.53
CA ILE A 80 9.90 5.68 6.54
C ILE A 80 10.65 6.91 7.05
N LEU A 81 10.42 7.31 8.30
CA LEU A 81 11.09 8.45 8.92
C LEU A 81 12.61 8.24 9.03
N ALA A 82 13.04 7.04 9.44
CA ALA A 82 14.45 6.68 9.49
C ALA A 82 15.11 6.75 8.10
N LYS A 83 14.43 6.25 7.06
CA LYS A 83 14.90 6.37 5.66
C LYS A 83 14.97 7.83 5.20
N ALA A 84 13.98 8.65 5.56
CA ALA A 84 13.95 10.06 5.19
C ALA A 84 15.13 10.83 5.78
N MET A 85 15.46 10.58 7.05
CA MET A 85 16.65 11.13 7.68
C MET A 85 17.93 10.76 6.93
N GLY A 86 18.04 9.53 6.42
CA GLY A 86 19.18 9.11 5.60
C GLY A 86 19.27 9.77 4.22
N PHE A 87 18.18 10.32 3.70
CA PHE A 87 18.17 11.06 2.43
C PHE A 87 18.31 12.57 2.62
N CYS A 88 18.11 13.07 3.83
CA CYS A 88 18.17 14.50 4.12
C CYS A 88 19.63 15.00 4.03
N PRO A 89 19.95 15.96 3.14
CA PRO A 89 21.27 16.56 3.10
C PRO A 89 21.49 17.50 4.30
N ASP A 90 22.75 17.69 4.71
CA ASP A 90 23.17 18.61 5.77
C ASP A 90 23.11 20.09 5.32
N VAL A 91 21.93 20.53 4.87
CA VAL A 91 21.67 21.90 4.44
C VAL A 91 20.62 22.54 5.34
N ALA A 92 20.81 23.81 5.67
CA ALA A 92 19.83 24.57 6.43
C ALA A 92 18.62 24.89 5.53
N SER A 93 17.47 24.30 5.83
CA SER A 93 16.19 24.74 5.27
C SER A 93 15.64 25.89 6.11
N ASN A 94 15.28 26.99 5.45
CA ASN A 94 14.72 28.17 6.12
C ASN A 94 13.21 28.07 6.35
N LYS A 95 12.54 27.02 5.85
CA LYS A 95 11.09 26.83 5.93
C LYS A 95 10.77 25.39 6.34
N GLN A 96 9.78 25.24 7.20
CA GLN A 96 9.26 23.93 7.59
C GLN A 96 8.01 23.58 6.77
N PRO A 97 7.77 22.29 6.51
CA PRO A 97 6.50 21.84 5.96
C PRO A 97 5.33 22.24 6.86
N ASP A 98 4.16 22.40 6.27
CA ASP A 98 2.92 22.64 7.01
C ASP A 98 2.62 21.46 7.95
N ALA A 99 2.20 21.75 9.19
CA ALA A 99 1.87 20.74 10.18
C ALA A 99 0.71 19.87 9.70
N ASP A 100 -0.31 20.49 9.11
CA ASP A 100 -1.46 19.79 8.54
C ASP A 100 -1.00 18.82 7.44
N TRP A 101 -0.05 19.24 6.60
CA TRP A 101 0.50 18.39 5.56
C TRP A 101 1.20 17.16 6.13
N ILE A 102 1.98 17.32 7.21
CA ILE A 102 2.69 16.23 7.87
C ILE A 102 1.69 15.22 8.44
N GLU A 103 0.62 15.68 9.11
CA GLU A 103 -0.42 14.79 9.64
C GLU A 103 -1.07 13.95 8.54
N HIS A 104 -1.42 14.58 7.41
CA HIS A 104 -1.97 13.87 6.26
C HIS A 104 -0.95 12.90 5.65
N PHE A 105 0.31 13.28 5.55
CA PHE A 105 1.38 12.42 5.04
C PHE A 105 1.51 11.14 5.87
N ILE A 106 1.52 11.25 7.21
CA ILE A 106 1.64 10.11 8.12
C ILE A 106 0.46 9.15 7.95
N ALA A 107 -0.77 9.68 7.97
CA ALA A 107 -1.99 8.89 7.78
C ALA A 107 -2.06 8.17 6.41
N LEU A 108 -1.38 8.71 5.39
CA LEU A 108 -1.33 8.08 4.08
C LEU A 108 -0.27 6.98 3.98
N CYS A 109 0.88 7.14 4.64
CA CYS A 109 2.01 6.23 4.51
C CYS A 109 2.02 5.06 5.50
N GLU A 110 1.29 5.15 6.62
CA GLU A 110 1.28 4.15 7.71
C GLU A 110 0.93 2.71 7.26
N ASP A 111 0.14 2.56 6.20
CA ASP A 111 -0.28 1.26 5.68
C ASP A 111 0.74 0.63 4.71
N THR A 112 1.85 1.33 4.41
CA THR A 112 2.80 0.92 3.37
C THR A 112 3.88 -0.02 3.93
N SER A 113 3.79 -1.31 3.58
CA SER A 113 4.78 -2.33 4.00
C SER A 113 5.82 -2.69 2.92
N ASN A 114 5.68 -2.18 1.70
CA ASN A 114 6.63 -2.48 0.61
C ASN A 114 7.84 -1.55 0.70
N GLU A 115 9.05 -2.11 0.77
CA GLU A 115 10.29 -1.34 0.93
C GLU A 115 10.53 -0.29 -0.17
N SER A 116 10.19 -0.60 -1.43
CA SER A 116 10.34 0.33 -2.55
C SER A 116 9.42 1.54 -2.37
N MET A 117 8.17 1.30 -1.97
CA MET A 117 7.20 2.37 -1.72
C MET A 117 7.56 3.16 -0.47
N GLN A 118 8.03 2.51 0.61
CA GLN A 118 8.54 3.20 1.80
C GLN A 118 9.71 4.13 1.45
N THR A 119 10.60 3.70 0.56
CA THR A 119 11.71 4.52 0.06
C THR A 119 11.20 5.72 -0.74
N LEU A 120 10.16 5.56 -1.54
CA LEU A 120 9.51 6.66 -2.26
C LEU A 120 8.87 7.67 -1.30
N TRP A 121 8.10 7.20 -0.31
CA TRP A 121 7.53 8.06 0.73
C TRP A 121 8.61 8.85 1.49
N ALA A 122 9.72 8.21 1.84
CA ALA A 122 10.84 8.86 2.51
C ALA A 122 11.47 9.99 1.67
N LYS A 123 11.63 9.78 0.36
CA LYS A 123 12.13 10.80 -0.56
C LYS A 123 11.16 11.99 -0.70
N ILE A 124 9.86 11.71 -0.73
CA ILE A 124 8.82 12.76 -0.79
C ILE A 124 8.88 13.64 0.46
N LEU A 125 8.94 13.03 1.65
CA LEU A 125 9.08 13.76 2.92
C LEU A 125 10.34 14.64 2.94
N THR A 126 11.46 14.08 2.48
CA THR A 126 12.73 14.80 2.39
C THR A 126 12.61 15.99 1.44
N GLY A 127 12.01 15.79 0.26
CA GLY A 127 11.80 16.86 -0.73
C GLY A 127 10.92 17.99 -0.20
N GLU A 128 9.82 17.64 0.48
CA GLU A 128 8.92 18.63 1.09
C GLU A 128 9.62 19.41 2.22
N THR A 129 10.49 18.76 2.99
CA THR A 129 11.28 19.42 4.06
C THR A 129 12.30 20.43 3.50
N LEU A 130 12.88 20.13 2.33
CA LEU A 130 13.82 21.02 1.65
C LEU A 130 13.11 22.17 0.94
N ASN A 131 12.00 21.87 0.25
CA ASN A 131 11.24 22.84 -0.54
C ASN A 131 9.73 22.67 -0.28
N PRO A 132 9.21 23.25 0.82
CA PRO A 132 7.79 23.17 1.13
C PRO A 132 6.90 23.69 -0.02
N GLY A 133 5.80 22.99 -0.27
CA GLY A 133 4.85 23.27 -1.35
C GLY A 133 5.11 22.50 -2.65
N THR A 134 6.07 21.56 -2.69
CA THR A 134 6.33 20.76 -3.89
C THR A 134 5.33 19.63 -4.08
N PHE A 135 4.82 19.05 -2.99
CA PHE A 135 3.86 17.96 -3.06
C PHE A 135 2.49 18.35 -2.51
N SER A 136 1.46 18.29 -3.36
CA SER A 136 0.08 18.48 -2.92
C SER A 136 -0.47 17.23 -2.21
N ILE A 137 -1.43 17.43 -1.29
CA ILE A 137 -2.15 16.31 -0.64
C ILE A 137 -2.84 15.40 -1.65
N LYS A 138 -3.36 15.96 -2.76
CA LYS A 138 -3.99 15.17 -3.83
C LYS A 138 -2.99 14.22 -4.49
N SER A 139 -1.74 14.67 -4.66
CA SER A 139 -0.66 13.85 -5.20
C SER A 139 -0.34 12.68 -4.25
N LEU A 140 -0.32 12.93 -2.93
CA LEU A 140 -0.10 11.89 -1.92
C LEU A 140 -1.24 10.86 -1.88
N GLN A 141 -2.49 11.31 -1.96
CA GLN A 141 -3.65 10.42 -2.05
C GLN A 141 -3.59 9.53 -3.30
N THR A 142 -3.21 10.12 -4.44
CA THR A 142 -3.03 9.36 -5.68
C THR A 142 -1.93 8.31 -5.49
N LEU A 143 -0.81 8.67 -4.88
CA LEU A 143 0.29 7.75 -4.60
C LEU A 143 -0.13 6.59 -3.69
N LYS A 144 -0.96 6.82 -2.67
CA LYS A 144 -1.48 5.77 -1.77
C LYS A 144 -2.21 4.66 -2.53
N HIS A 145 -2.85 5.00 -3.65
CA HIS A 145 -3.59 4.05 -4.47
C HIS A 145 -2.75 3.42 -5.59
N MET A 146 -1.50 3.84 -5.79
CA MET A 146 -0.62 3.26 -6.80
C MET A 146 -0.02 1.94 -6.31
N THR A 147 -0.08 0.93 -7.17
CA THR A 147 0.74 -0.27 -7.02
C THR A 147 2.20 0.04 -7.34
N GLN A 148 3.13 -0.79 -6.87
CA GLN A 148 4.56 -0.66 -7.19
C GLN A 148 4.80 -0.60 -8.71
N ARG A 149 4.05 -1.38 -9.50
CA ARG A 149 4.18 -1.38 -10.97
C ARG A 149 3.77 -0.05 -11.60
N GLU A 150 2.72 0.57 -11.08
CA GLU A 150 2.26 1.88 -11.55
C GLU A 150 3.23 2.99 -11.15
N ALA A 151 3.78 2.93 -9.94
CA ALA A 151 4.83 3.85 -9.48
C ALA A 151 6.10 3.74 -10.34
N ASP A 152 6.53 2.51 -10.66
CA ASP A 152 7.68 2.28 -11.54
C ASP A 152 7.44 2.79 -12.97
N ALA A 153 6.21 2.63 -13.48
CA ALA A 153 5.82 3.18 -14.78
C ALA A 153 5.82 4.72 -14.75
N LEU A 154 5.26 5.33 -13.71
CA LEU A 154 5.27 6.77 -13.51
C LEU A 154 6.70 7.31 -13.48
N GLN A 155 7.61 6.66 -12.76
CA GLN A 155 9.01 7.04 -12.67
C GLN A 155 9.70 7.08 -14.05
N LYS A 156 9.35 6.17 -14.96
CA LYS A 156 9.82 6.17 -16.35
C LYS A 156 9.18 7.27 -17.19
N CYS A 157 7.90 7.58 -16.94
CA CYS A 157 7.23 8.70 -17.61
C CYS A 157 7.81 10.06 -17.19
N VAL A 158 8.29 10.20 -15.95
CA VAL A 158 8.91 11.44 -15.46
C VAL A 158 10.15 11.82 -16.29
N SER A 159 10.96 10.87 -16.77
CA SER A 159 12.10 11.19 -17.65
C SER A 159 11.69 11.73 -19.03
N LEU A 160 10.41 11.62 -19.39
CA LEU A 160 9.82 12.17 -20.61
C LEU A 160 9.00 13.43 -20.33
N CYS A 161 9.01 13.95 -19.11
CA CYS A 161 8.30 15.18 -18.79
C CYS A 161 9.06 16.40 -19.29
N ALA A 162 8.31 17.38 -19.77
CA ALA A 162 8.80 18.71 -20.11
C ALA A 162 7.94 19.77 -19.43
N TYR A 163 8.52 20.96 -19.27
CA TYR A 163 7.87 22.12 -18.67
C TYR A 163 7.58 23.17 -19.75
N ASN A 164 6.38 23.74 -19.73
CA ASN A 164 5.98 24.83 -20.61
C ASN A 164 5.91 26.13 -19.81
N GLU A 165 6.86 27.03 -20.04
CA GLU A 165 6.94 28.34 -19.38
C GLU A 165 5.72 29.23 -19.64
N LYS A 166 5.07 29.11 -20.80
CA LYS A 166 3.94 29.99 -21.16
C LYS A 166 2.67 29.68 -20.38
N ASP A 167 2.48 28.41 -20.04
CA ASP A 167 1.27 27.88 -19.41
C ASP A 167 1.50 27.48 -17.94
N ASP A 168 2.72 27.67 -17.42
CA ASP A 168 3.18 27.19 -16.10
C ASP A 168 2.72 25.74 -15.83
N SER A 169 3.04 24.85 -16.77
CA SER A 169 2.51 23.48 -16.73
C SER A 169 3.48 22.42 -17.21
N HIS A 170 3.35 21.25 -16.61
CA HIS A 170 4.13 20.07 -16.95
C HIS A 170 3.36 19.19 -17.94
N PHE A 171 4.06 18.52 -18.84
CA PHE A 171 3.46 17.57 -19.77
C PHE A 171 4.39 16.40 -20.06
N ILE A 172 3.81 15.21 -20.22
CA ILE A 172 4.56 14.01 -20.62
C ILE A 172 4.63 13.96 -22.13
N LEU A 173 5.84 13.92 -22.68
CA LEU A 173 6.11 13.74 -24.10
C LEU A 173 5.77 12.29 -24.50
N LEU A 174 4.78 12.13 -25.38
CA LEU A 174 4.38 10.82 -25.91
C LEU A 174 4.99 10.53 -27.27
N GLY A 175 5.31 11.58 -28.03
CA GLY A 175 5.92 11.44 -29.35
C GLY A 175 6.02 12.77 -30.08
N PHE A 176 6.64 12.72 -31.25
CA PHE A 176 6.77 13.84 -32.16
C PHE A 176 6.31 13.43 -33.56
N TYR A 177 5.80 14.38 -34.33
CA TYR A 177 5.45 14.17 -35.74
C TYR A 177 5.95 15.33 -36.59
N LYS A 178 6.34 15.02 -37.82
CA LYS A 178 6.82 16.01 -38.79
C LYS A 178 5.62 16.56 -39.56
N ASN A 179 5.37 17.85 -39.43
CA ASN A 179 4.33 18.50 -40.22
C ASN A 179 4.92 18.95 -41.57
N HIS A 180 4.32 18.56 -42.69
CA HIS A 180 4.85 18.89 -44.03
C HIS A 180 4.89 20.41 -44.30
N ARG A 181 4.17 21.22 -43.52
CA ARG A 181 4.11 22.69 -43.66
C ARG A 181 5.07 23.46 -42.76
N CYS A 182 5.79 22.78 -41.86
CA CYS A 182 6.70 23.43 -40.93
C CYS A 182 8.00 22.63 -40.84
N SER A 183 9.15 23.30 -40.92
CA SER A 183 10.46 22.63 -40.83
C SER A 183 10.77 22.10 -39.42
N ILE A 184 9.87 22.31 -38.46
CA ILE A 184 10.03 22.01 -37.03
C ILE A 184 9.14 20.80 -36.68
N TYR A 185 9.66 19.87 -35.87
CA TYR A 185 8.88 18.75 -35.35
C TYR A 185 7.84 19.23 -34.32
N CYS A 186 6.59 18.82 -34.51
CA CYS A 186 5.52 19.09 -33.54
C CYS A 186 5.50 17.98 -32.47
N VAL A 187 5.31 18.38 -31.23
CA VAL A 187 5.32 17.49 -30.07
C VAL A 187 3.89 17.19 -29.62
N LYS A 188 3.60 15.93 -29.30
CA LYS A 188 2.33 15.51 -28.70
C LYS A 188 2.58 15.06 -27.26
N GLY A 189 1.78 15.57 -26.33
CA GLY A 189 1.91 15.23 -24.91
C GLY A 189 0.59 15.28 -24.15
N ILE A 190 0.59 14.65 -22.97
CA ILE A 190 -0.50 14.75 -21.98
C ILE A 190 -0.13 15.85 -20.99
N LYS A 191 -0.99 16.85 -20.83
CA LYS A 191 -0.82 17.90 -19.82
C LYS A 191 -1.08 17.29 -18.44
N CYS A 192 -0.07 17.34 -17.56
CA CYS A 192 -0.19 16.98 -16.16
C CYS A 192 -0.84 18.17 -15.45
N ARG A 193 -2.04 17.97 -14.91
CA ARG A 193 -2.86 19.01 -14.29
C ARG A 193 -3.01 18.72 -12.80
#